data_AF-A0A8B7E0V9-F1
#
_entry.id   AF-A0A8B7E0V9-F1
#
_cell.length_a   1.000
_cell.length_b   1.000
_cell.length_c   1.000
_cell.angle_alpha   90.00
_cell.angle_beta   90.00
_cell.angle_gamma   90.00
#
_symmetry.space_group_name_H-M   'P 1'
#
loop_
_entity.id
_entity.type
_entity.pdbx_description
1 polymer ?
#
loop_
_entity_poly.entity_id
_entity_poly.type
_entity_poly.pdbx_seq_one_letter_code
_entity_poly.pdbx_strand_id
1 'polypeptide(L)'
;MNPISSYNQPNQTVLQTEKYQFLCTNMQKRQPNPCYQREISTGIIRFFSIQFLDVIGYDSTTTVIFGRTHRNNVIETNLNNWKSFIITKEKCSKIKACQPFFSEN
;
A
#
# COMPACT_ATOMS: atom_id res chain seq x y z
N MET A 1 7.11 11.13 -13.03
CA MET A 1 5.66 11.38 -13.21
C MET A 1 4.95 11.28 -11.86
N ASN A 2 3.78 11.91 -11.67
CA ASN A 2 2.97 11.71 -10.47
C ASN A 2 2.36 10.29 -10.50
N PRO A 3 2.35 9.54 -9.39
CA PRO A 3 1.69 8.23 -9.34
C PRO A 3 0.21 8.40 -9.67
N ILE A 4 -0.27 7.63 -10.64
CA ILE A 4 -1.69 7.58 -10.97
C ILE A 4 -2.33 6.67 -9.92
N SER A 5 -2.82 7.28 -8.83
CA SER A 5 -3.72 6.61 -7.91
C SER A 5 -5.10 6.62 -8.55
N SER A 6 -5.51 5.50 -9.16
CA SER A 6 -6.91 5.31 -9.52
C SER A 6 -7.60 4.66 -8.32
N TYR A 7 -8.19 5.48 -7.46
CA TYR A 7 -9.13 4.98 -6.44
C TYR A 7 -10.43 4.59 -7.14
N ASN A 8 -10.42 3.41 -7.79
CA ASN A 8 -11.60 2.85 -8.44
C ASN A 8 -12.13 1.68 -7.60
N GLN A 9 -13.24 1.97 -6.91
CA GLN A 9 -14.28 1.04 -6.45
C GLN A 9 -14.10 0.28 -5.12
N PRO A 10 -15.22 -0.03 -4.41
CA PRO A 10 -15.29 -0.32 -2.97
C PRO A 10 -14.65 -1.65 -2.50
N ASN A 11 -13.93 -2.37 -3.37
CA ASN A 11 -13.45 -3.74 -3.10
C ASN A 11 -11.99 -3.98 -3.48
N GLN A 12 -11.27 -2.97 -3.97
CA GLN A 12 -9.86 -3.10 -4.31
C GLN A 12 -9.15 -1.75 -4.29
N THR A 13 -7.86 -1.79 -4.00
CA THR A 13 -6.99 -0.63 -4.09
C THR A 13 -5.86 -0.95 -5.05
N VAL A 14 -5.70 -0.08 -6.05
CA VAL A 14 -4.64 -0.18 -7.05
C VAL A 14 -3.83 1.10 -7.02
N LEU A 15 -2.53 0.96 -6.73
CA LEU A 15 -1.56 2.05 -6.81
C LEU A 15 -0.53 1.69 -7.86
N GLN A 16 -0.41 2.50 -8.91
CA GLN A 16 0.55 2.28 -9.98
C GLN A 16 1.63 3.36 -9.97
N THR A 17 2.87 2.91 -10.13
CA THR A 17 4.08 3.73 -10.24
C THR A 17 4.80 3.38 -11.54
N GLU A 18 5.91 4.05 -11.83
CA GLU A 18 6.73 3.74 -13.01
C GLU A 18 7.35 2.32 -12.95
N LYS A 19 7.63 1.80 -11.74
CA LYS A 19 8.30 0.51 -11.54
C LYS A 19 7.37 -0.61 -11.06
N TYR A 20 6.42 -0.25 -10.20
CA TYR A 20 5.60 -1.19 -9.46
C TYR A 20 4.11 -0.91 -9.63
N GLN A 21 3.33 -1.99 -9.69
CA GLN A 21 1.89 -2.00 -9.47
C GLN A 21 1.62 -2.64 -8.11
N PHE A 22 0.93 -1.93 -7.24
CA PHE A 22 0.45 -2.45 -5.96
C PHE A 22 -1.04 -2.70 -6.09
N LEU A 23 -1.48 -3.86 -5.63
CA LEU A 23 -2.88 -4.25 -5.69
C LEU A 23 -3.27 -4.93 -4.39
N CYS A 24 -4.38 -4.50 -3.82
CA CYS A 24 -5.06 -5.14 -2.70
C CYS A 24 -6.52 -5.35 -3.09
N THR A 25 -7.11 -6.49 -2.76
CA THR A 25 -8.55 -6.72 -2.90
C THR A 25 -9.17 -7.05 -1.55
N ASN A 26 -10.49 -6.92 -1.42
CA ASN A 26 -11.16 -7.42 -0.22
C ASN A 26 -11.06 -8.95 -0.17
N MET A 27 -10.62 -9.48 0.97
CA MET A 27 -10.57 -10.92 1.22
C MET A 27 -11.98 -11.52 1.13
N GLN A 28 -12.23 -12.35 0.12
CA GLN A 28 -13.35 -13.28 0.15
C GLN A 28 -12.97 -14.44 1.09
N LYS A 29 -13.90 -14.86 1.95
CA LYS A 29 -13.66 -15.85 3.04
C LYS A 29 -12.82 -17.03 2.52
N ARG A 30 -11.74 -17.37 3.26
CA ARG A 30 -10.80 -18.50 3.06
C ARG A 30 -9.64 -18.30 2.07
N GLN A 31 -9.41 -17.12 1.50
CA GLN A 31 -8.26 -16.88 0.63
C GLN A 31 -7.05 -16.25 1.35
N PRO A 32 -5.80 -16.56 0.95
CA PRO A 32 -4.59 -15.89 1.44
C PRO A 32 -4.59 -14.40 1.04
N ASN A 33 -3.80 -13.60 1.77
CA ASN A 33 -3.81 -12.15 1.67
C ASN A 33 -3.72 -11.65 0.22
N PRO A 34 -4.72 -10.87 -0.27
CA PRO A 34 -4.77 -10.43 -1.66
C PRO A 34 -3.86 -9.23 -1.98
N CYS A 35 -3.11 -8.71 -1.00
CA CYS A 35 -2.20 -7.60 -1.24
C CYS A 35 -0.86 -8.07 -1.83
N TYR A 36 -0.51 -7.55 -3.01
CA TYR A 36 0.78 -7.82 -3.63
C TYR A 36 1.37 -6.60 -4.36
N GLN A 37 2.69 -6.65 -4.53
CA GLN A 37 3.46 -5.79 -5.41
C GLN A 37 3.86 -6.59 -6.64
N ARG A 38 3.59 -6.05 -7.83
CA ARG A 38 4.04 -6.57 -9.12
C ARG A 38 5.04 -5.61 -9.73
N GLU A 39 6.23 -6.08 -10.07
CA GLU A 39 7.16 -5.30 -10.90
C GLU A 39 6.69 -5.29 -12.36
N ILE A 40 6.56 -4.10 -12.94
CA ILE A 40 5.91 -3.93 -14.25
C ILE A 40 6.74 -4.55 -15.38
N SER A 41 8.07 -4.37 -15.33
CA SER A 41 8.98 -4.84 -16.38
C SER A 41 9.14 -6.35 -16.41
N THR A 42 9.22 -7.00 -15.24
CA THR A 42 9.50 -8.43 -15.10
C THR A 42 8.24 -9.26 -14.88
N GLY A 43 7.16 -8.64 -14.44
CA GLY A 43 5.95 -9.33 -14.00
C GLY A 43 6.09 -10.07 -12.66
N ILE A 44 7.23 -9.97 -11.97
CA ILE A 44 7.46 -10.65 -10.69
C ILE A 44 6.50 -10.12 -9.63
N ILE A 45 5.85 -11.04 -8.92
CA ILE A 45 4.88 -10.74 -7.86
C ILE A 45 5.48 -11.06 -6.49
N ARG A 46 5.31 -10.14 -5.54
CA ARG A 46 5.65 -10.33 -4.12
C ARG A 46 4.44 -9.99 -3.27
N PHE A 47 4.03 -10.91 -2.42
CA PHE A 47 2.88 -10.74 -1.54
C PHE A 47 3.26 -9.97 -0.27
N PHE A 48 2.37 -9.07 0.17
CA PHE A 48 2.48 -8.41 1.46
C PHE A 48 2.07 -9.36 2.60
N SER A 49 2.58 -9.10 3.81
CA SER A 49 2.13 -9.76 5.03
C SER A 49 0.60 -9.66 5.18
N ILE A 50 -0.04 -10.70 5.74
CA ILE A 50 -1.50 -10.79 5.96
C ILE A 50 -2.12 -9.61 6.73
N GLN A 51 -1.28 -8.85 7.45
CA GLN A 51 -1.72 -7.68 8.17
C GLN A 51 -2.01 -6.49 7.22
N PHE A 52 -1.49 -6.51 6.00
CA PHE A 52 -1.62 -5.46 5.00
C PHE A 52 -2.89 -5.70 4.19
N LEU A 53 -3.87 -4.80 4.29
CA LEU A 53 -5.17 -4.91 3.62
C LEU A 53 -5.39 -3.89 2.53
N ASP A 54 -4.77 -2.75 2.68
CA ASP A 54 -5.03 -1.61 1.82
C ASP A 54 -3.72 -0.85 1.63
N VAL A 55 -3.51 -0.35 0.40
CA VAL A 55 -2.37 0.48 0.04
C VAL A 55 -2.80 1.92 0.11
N ILE A 56 -2.23 2.67 1.06
CA ILE A 56 -2.59 4.08 1.24
C ILE A 56 -1.59 5.04 0.60
N GLY A 57 -0.44 4.56 0.13
CA GLY A 57 0.51 5.45 -0.53
C GLY A 57 1.87 4.84 -0.75
N TYR A 58 2.65 5.47 -1.62
CA TYR A 58 4.01 5.07 -1.94
C TYR A 58 4.93 6.29 -1.99
N ASP A 59 6.10 6.18 -1.36
CA ASP A 59 7.20 7.13 -1.52
C ASP A 59 8.29 6.52 -2.40
N SER A 60 8.43 7.04 -3.60
CA SER A 60 9.44 6.61 -4.57
C SER A 60 10.87 6.95 -4.16
N THR A 61 11.06 7.97 -3.32
CA THR A 61 12.38 8.42 -2.87
C THR A 61 12.99 7.42 -1.88
N THR A 62 12.16 6.96 -0.94
CA THR A 62 12.57 6.04 0.12
C THR A 62 12.22 4.59 -0.19
N THR A 63 11.51 4.31 -1.29
CA THR A 63 10.99 2.98 -1.66
C THR A 63 10.13 2.37 -0.53
N VAL A 64 9.37 3.23 0.15
CA VAL A 64 8.47 2.85 1.24
C VAL A 64 7.04 2.85 0.73
N ILE A 65 6.32 1.77 1.00
CA ILE A 65 4.88 1.67 0.79
C ILE A 65 4.17 1.76 2.13
N PHE A 66 3.07 2.49 2.14
CA PHE A 66 2.21 2.67 3.30
C PHE A 66 0.93 1.89 3.08
N GLY A 67 0.46 1.22 4.13
CA GLY A 67 -0.80 0.50 4.11
C GLY A 67 -1.58 0.59 5.41
N ARG A 68 -2.77 0.01 5.39
CA ARG A 68 -3.63 -0.14 6.58
C ARG A 68 -3.88 -1.60 6.91
N THR A 69 -4.10 -1.84 8.20
CA THR A 69 -4.47 -3.14 8.76
C THR A 69 -5.95 -3.22 9.13
N HIS A 70 -6.42 -4.42 9.50
CA HIS A 70 -7.79 -4.64 10.01
C HIS A 70 -8.13 -3.75 11.22
N ARG A 71 -7.13 -3.42 12.05
CA ARG A 71 -7.31 -2.59 13.24
C ARG A 71 -7.13 -1.09 12.94
N ASN A 72 -7.13 -0.70 11.67
CA ASN A 72 -6.91 0.67 11.22
C ASN A 72 -5.56 1.26 11.66
N ASN A 73 -4.59 0.40 11.97
CA ASN A 73 -3.19 0.80 12.17
C ASN A 73 -2.56 1.06 10.80
N VAL A 74 -1.65 2.03 10.74
CA VAL A 74 -0.83 2.29 9.56
C VAL A 74 0.42 1.42 9.63
N ILE A 75 0.76 0.75 8.53
CA ILE A 75 2.02 0.05 8.33
C ILE A 75 2.85 0.83 7.32
N GLU A 76 4.13 1.01 7.61
CA GLU A 76 5.14 1.36 6.60
C GLU A 76 5.96 0.10 6.27
N THR A 77 6.21 -0.14 5.00
CA THR A 77 7.03 -1.24 4.54
C THR A 77 8.11 -0.73 3.59
N ASN A 78 9.37 -0.97 3.95
CA ASN A 78 10.49 -0.68 3.06
C ASN A 78 10.66 -1.84 2.06
N LEU A 79 10.55 -1.56 0.77
CA LEU A 79 10.57 -2.59 -0.27
C LEU A 79 11.97 -3.14 -0.56
N ASN A 80 13.04 -2.44 -0.15
CA ASN A 80 14.42 -2.90 -0.36
C ASN A 80 14.78 -4.07 0.57
N ASN A 81 14.28 -4.03 1.81
CA ASN A 81 14.56 -5.04 2.83
C ASN A 81 13.32 -5.81 3.30
N TRP A 82 12.15 -5.50 2.74
CA TRP A 82 10.86 -6.10 3.09
C TRP A 82 10.47 -5.98 4.57
N LYS A 83 11.00 -4.98 5.27
CA LYS A 83 10.71 -4.79 6.69
C LYS A 83 9.50 -3.89 6.87
N SER A 84 8.54 -4.38 7.65
CA SER A 84 7.29 -3.68 7.97
C SER A 84 7.28 -3.20 9.41
N PHE A 85 6.78 -1.99 9.64
CA PHE A 85 6.60 -1.41 10.97
C PHE A 85 5.24 -0.73 11.09
N ILE A 86 4.63 -0.83 12.27
CA ILE A 86 3.44 -0.03 12.57
C ILE A 86 3.90 1.39 12.90
N ILE A 87 3.26 2.38 12.28
CA ILE A 87 3.50 3.80 12.55
C ILE A 87 2.25 4.47 13.10
N THR A 88 2.46 5.53 13.88
CA THR A 88 1.34 6.34 14.38
C THR A 88 0.71 7.15 13.27
N LYS A 89 -0.55 7.53 13.47
CA LYS A 89 -1.25 8.42 12.54
C LYS A 89 -0.57 9.78 12.42
N GLU A 90 0.03 10.32 13.50
CA GLU A 90 0.75 11.61 13.40
C GLU A 90 2.03 11.52 12.58
N LYS A 91 2.72 10.36 12.58
CA LYS A 91 3.87 10.15 11.70
C LYS A 91 3.40 10.13 10.24
N CYS A 92 2.32 9.39 9.95
CA CYS A 92 1.78 9.29 8.60
C CYS A 92 1.21 10.62 8.10
N SER A 93 0.54 11.44 8.92
CA SER A 93 -0.04 12.73 8.47
C SER A 93 1.00 13.74 7.97
N LYS A 94 2.26 13.61 8.41
CA LYS A 94 3.40 14.42 7.95
C LYS A 94 3.98 13.93 6.60
N ILE A 95 3.56 12.77 6.13
CA ILE A 95 4.04 12.14 4.90
C ILE A 95 3.06 12.45 3.78
N LYS A 96 3.54 13.10 2.71
CA LYS A 96 2.71 13.46 1.54
C LYS A 96 1.99 12.26 0.93
N ALA A 97 2.65 11.10 0.86
CA ALA A 97 2.07 9.87 0.36
C ALA A 97 0.85 9.38 1.19
N CYS A 98 0.79 9.70 2.48
CA CYS A 98 -0.32 9.35 3.37
C CYS A 98 -1.48 10.35 3.36
N GLN A 99 -1.23 11.61 2.96
CA GLN A 99 -2.20 12.71 3.12
C GLN A 99 -3.59 12.43 2.52
N PRO A 100 -3.73 11.83 1.32
CA PRO A 100 -5.05 11.60 0.71
C PRO A 100 -6.01 10.75 1.56
N PHE A 101 -5.49 9.98 2.52
CA PHE A 101 -6.28 9.04 3.34
C PHE A 101 -6.71 9.58 4.70
N PHE A 102 -6.26 10.79 5.07
CA PHE A 102 -6.63 11.46 6.32
C PHE A 102 -7.27 12.83 6.09
N SER A 103 -7.49 13.22 4.83
CA SER A 103 -8.11 14.50 4.46
C SER A 103 -9.65 14.48 4.47
N GLU A 104 -10.28 13.36 4.79
CA GLU A 104 -11.73 13.31 5.03
C GLU A 104 -12.03 13.64 6.49
N ASN A 105 -12.34 14.91 6.73
CA ASN A 105 -13.16 15.40 7.84
C ASN A 105 -14.30 16.23 7.25
#